data_AF-A0AAW2MGP6-F1
#
_entry.id   AF-A0AAW2MGP6-F1
#
_cell.length_a   1.000
_cell.length_b   1.000
_cell.length_c   1.000
_cell.angle_alpha   90.00
_cell.angle_beta   90.00
_cell.angle_gamma   90.00
#
_symmetry.space_group_name_H-M   'P 1'
#
loop_
_entity.id
_entity.type
_entity.pdbx_description
1 polymer ?
#
loop_
_entity_poly.entity_id
_entity_poly.type
_entity_poly.pdbx_seq_one_letter_code
_entity_poly.pdbx_strand_id
1 'polypeptide(L)'
;MAEQKQKHSQFRGQPRLPKFAIPKRYDLKLKPDLTAFKFAGAVQISVDVVSDTKLLVLNAAELSIKPNSVSFASHNKVLESVEIELCEEDEIVVVEFKESLPIGTGF
;
A
#
# COMPACT_ATOMS: atom_id res chain seq x y z
N MET A 1 16.88 -19.23 18.95
CA MET A 1 15.64 -18.50 18.59
C MET A 1 15.96 -17.75 17.32
N ALA A 2 15.37 -18.15 16.18
CA ALA A 2 15.79 -17.64 14.89
C ALA A 2 15.20 -16.24 14.67
N GLU A 3 16.07 -15.24 14.47
CA GLU A 3 15.70 -13.92 13.98
C GLU A 3 14.95 -14.08 12.65
N GLN A 4 13.64 -13.82 12.66
CA GLN A 4 12.92 -13.48 11.45
C GLN A 4 13.60 -12.24 10.88
N LYS A 5 14.34 -12.44 9.80
CA LYS A 5 15.01 -11.38 9.05
C LYS A 5 13.92 -10.43 8.55
N GLN A 6 13.64 -9.38 9.32
CA GLN A 6 12.52 -8.46 9.07
C GLN A 6 12.75 -7.77 7.73
N LYS A 7 11.89 -8.09 6.76
CA LYS A 7 11.89 -7.50 5.43
C LYS A 7 11.51 -6.01 5.57
N HIS A 8 11.97 -5.18 4.63
CA HIS A 8 11.64 -3.74 4.56
C HIS A 8 11.94 -2.89 5.82
N SER A 9 12.88 -3.33 6.68
CA SER A 9 13.30 -2.61 7.90
C SER A 9 13.72 -1.16 7.67
N GLN A 10 14.12 -0.81 6.44
CA GLN A 10 14.45 0.55 6.01
C GLN A 10 13.31 1.56 6.18
N PHE A 11 12.05 1.12 6.25
CA PHE A 11 10.89 2.00 6.45
C PHE A 11 10.40 2.07 7.90
N ARG A 12 10.91 1.19 8.78
CA ARG A 12 10.52 1.16 10.20
C ARG A 12 11.26 2.25 11.00
N GLY A 13 10.61 2.77 12.02
CA GLY A 13 11.11 3.87 12.85
C GLY A 13 11.25 5.20 12.10
N GLN A 14 10.70 5.29 10.87
CA GLN A 14 10.76 6.50 10.05
C GLN A 14 9.44 7.26 10.12
N PRO A 15 9.42 8.49 10.66
CA PRO A 15 8.17 9.25 10.84
C PRO A 15 7.59 9.82 9.54
N ARG A 16 8.24 9.59 8.40
CA ARG A 16 7.84 10.18 7.10
C ARG A 16 7.86 9.12 6.03
N LEU A 17 6.77 9.06 5.26
CA LEU A 17 6.68 8.19 4.09
C LEU A 17 7.74 8.55 3.03
N PRO A 18 8.23 7.54 2.28
CA PRO A 18 9.08 7.77 1.12
C PRO A 18 8.44 8.69 0.08
N LYS A 19 9.29 9.39 -0.70
CA LYS A 19 8.85 10.41 -1.67
C LYS A 19 8.77 9.90 -3.11
N PHE A 20 8.84 8.59 -3.34
CA PHE A 20 8.84 8.02 -4.69
C PHE A 20 7.45 7.95 -5.34
N ALA A 21 6.37 8.13 -4.57
CA ALA A 21 4.99 8.17 -5.07
C ALA A 21 4.23 9.33 -4.44
N ILE A 22 3.54 10.13 -5.26
CA ILE A 22 2.80 11.32 -4.84
C ILE A 22 1.31 11.12 -5.11
N PRO A 23 0.45 11.01 -4.09
CA PRO A 23 -0.98 10.83 -4.30
C PRO A 23 -1.61 12.09 -4.90
N LYS A 24 -2.60 11.89 -5.78
CA LYS A 24 -3.35 12.96 -6.46
C LYS A 24 -4.82 12.95 -6.13
N ARG A 25 -5.42 11.76 -6.03
CA ARG A 25 -6.86 11.60 -5.79
C ARG A 25 -7.15 10.29 -5.09
N TYR A 26 -8.11 10.32 -4.18
CA TYR A 26 -8.66 9.15 -3.52
C TYR A 26 -10.13 9.02 -3.89
N ASP A 27 -10.50 7.84 -4.40
CA ASP A 27 -11.90 7.44 -4.54
C ASP A 27 -12.19 6.41 -3.45
N LEU A 28 -12.91 6.85 -2.42
CA LEU A 28 -13.18 6.07 -1.20
C LEU A 28 -14.60 5.51 -1.22
N LYS A 29 -14.73 4.20 -0.98
CA LYS A 29 -16.02 3.53 -0.78
C LYS A 29 -16.00 2.88 0.59
N LEU A 30 -16.89 3.33 1.47
CA LEU A 30 -17.09 2.76 2.79
C LEU A 30 -18.48 2.14 2.88
N LYS A 31 -18.54 0.96 3.47
CA LYS A 31 -19.76 0.21 3.79
C LYS A 31 -19.75 -0.10 5.29
N PRO A 32 -20.29 0.81 6.11
CA PRO A 32 -20.46 0.56 7.55
C PRO A 32 -21.50 -0.53 7.79
N ASP A 33 -21.25 -1.36 8.80
CA ASP A 33 -22.20 -2.28 9.40
C ASP A 33 -22.45 -1.81 10.83
N LEU A 34 -23.62 -1.19 11.05
CA LEU A 34 -23.99 -0.59 12.33
C LEU A 34 -24.40 -1.63 13.37
N THR A 35 -24.71 -2.87 12.95
CA THR A 35 -25.08 -3.96 13.86
C THR A 35 -23.84 -4.66 14.39
N ALA A 36 -22.87 -4.93 13.50
CA ALA A 36 -21.61 -5.57 13.87
C ALA A 36 -20.56 -4.59 14.39
N PHE A 37 -20.81 -3.28 14.31
CA PHE A 37 -19.85 -2.20 14.59
C PHE A 37 -18.55 -2.37 13.80
N LYS A 38 -18.68 -2.70 12.51
CA LYS A 38 -17.55 -2.90 11.59
C LYS A 38 -17.74 -2.07 10.34
N PHE A 39 -16.69 -1.98 9.53
CA PHE A 39 -16.81 -1.45 8.17
C PHE A 39 -16.05 -2.34 7.20
N ALA A 40 -16.52 -2.35 5.96
CA ALA A 40 -15.76 -2.82 4.82
C ALA A 40 -15.66 -1.68 3.81
N GLY A 41 -14.69 -1.75 2.91
CA GLY A 41 -14.54 -0.70 1.92
C GLY A 41 -13.52 -1.04 0.86
N ALA A 42 -13.38 -0.12 -0.07
CA ALA A 42 -12.34 -0.13 -1.07
C ALA A 42 -11.85 1.31 -1.25
N VAL A 43 -10.57 1.44 -1.53
CA VAL A 43 -9.94 2.70 -1.90
C VAL A 43 -9.25 2.50 -3.24
N GLN A 44 -9.45 3.45 -4.15
CA GLN A 44 -8.63 3.60 -5.34
C GLN A 44 -7.83 4.89 -5.18
N ILE A 45 -6.52 4.83 -5.40
CA ILE A 45 -5.61 5.95 -5.13
C ILE A 45 -4.89 6.27 -6.43
N SER A 46 -5.22 7.39 -7.05
CA SER A 46 -4.40 7.90 -8.13
C SER A 46 -3.10 8.45 -7.57
N VAL A 47 -1.96 7.95 -8.05
CA VAL A 47 -0.62 8.36 -7.63
C VAL A 47 0.25 8.67 -8.84
N ASP A 48 1.15 9.64 -8.69
CA ASP A 48 2.28 9.83 -9.60
C ASP A 48 3.52 9.14 -9.03
N VAL A 49 4.01 8.12 -9.72
CA VAL A 49 5.31 7.49 -9.44
C VAL A 49 6.39 8.37 -10.04
N VAL A 50 7.24 8.94 -9.19
CA VAL A 50 8.29 9.90 -9.59
C VAL A 50 9.70 9.33 -9.55
N SER A 51 9.88 8.11 -9.02
CA SER A 51 11.15 7.40 -8.97
C SER A 51 10.92 5.90 -9.09
N ASP A 52 11.89 5.19 -9.71
CA ASP A 52 11.80 3.74 -9.91
C ASP A 52 11.67 3.03 -8.55
N THR A 53 10.59 2.27 -8.40
CA THR A 53 10.30 1.54 -7.17
C THR A 53 9.48 0.29 -7.47
N LYS A 54 9.69 -0.75 -6.67
CA LYS A 54 8.85 -1.96 -6.62
C LYS A 54 7.92 -1.96 -5.41
N LEU A 55 7.94 -0.87 -4.65
CA LEU A 55 7.32 -0.77 -3.34
C LEU A 55 6.42 0.45 -3.29
N LEU A 56 5.24 0.30 -2.70
CA LEU A 56 4.44 1.42 -2.21
C LEU A 56 4.34 1.32 -0.69
N VAL A 57 4.57 2.45 -0.01
CA VAL A 57 4.44 2.54 1.45
C VAL A 57 3.35 3.55 1.74
N LEU A 58 2.32 3.13 2.48
CA LEU A 58 1.17 3.95 2.83
C LEU A 58 0.92 3.86 4.33
N ASN A 59 0.22 4.83 4.90
CA ASN A 59 -0.25 4.72 6.27
C ASN A 59 -1.43 3.73 6.34
N ALA A 60 -1.42 2.87 7.35
CA ALA A 60 -2.49 1.95 7.69
C ALA A 60 -2.45 1.65 9.20
N ALA A 61 -3.47 2.10 9.93
CA ALA A 61 -3.63 1.87 11.36
C ALA A 61 -4.92 1.07 11.60
N GLU A 62 -4.81 -0.06 12.32
CA GLU A 62 -5.97 -0.90 12.70
C GLU A 62 -6.82 -1.38 11.51
N LEU A 63 -6.21 -1.56 10.33
CA LEU A 63 -6.87 -2.03 9.11
C LEU A 63 -6.49 -3.47 8.77
N SER A 64 -7.49 -4.29 8.44
CA SER A 64 -7.27 -5.60 7.82
C SER A 64 -7.32 -5.50 6.30
N ILE A 65 -6.16 -5.59 5.66
CA ILE A 65 -6.04 -5.61 4.19
C ILE A 65 -5.99 -7.07 3.72
N LYS A 66 -6.83 -7.44 2.75
CA LYS A 66 -6.87 -8.82 2.26
C LYS A 66 -5.60 -9.12 1.45
N PRO A 67 -5.01 -10.32 1.57
CA PRO A 67 -3.96 -10.77 0.67
C PRO A 67 -4.43 -10.66 -0.78
N ASN A 68 -3.56 -10.20 -1.68
CA ASN A 68 -3.85 -10.08 -3.12
C ASN A 68 -5.05 -9.17 -3.45
N SER A 69 -5.36 -8.18 -2.60
CA SER A 69 -6.43 -7.20 -2.88
C SER A 69 -5.92 -5.86 -3.40
N VAL A 70 -4.61 -5.74 -3.59
CA VAL A 70 -3.95 -4.52 -4.08
C VAL A 70 -3.37 -4.79 -5.46
N SER A 71 -3.72 -3.93 -6.40
CA SER A 71 -3.13 -3.89 -7.73
C SER A 71 -2.80 -2.44 -8.09
N PHE A 72 -1.89 -2.29 -9.04
CA PHE A 72 -1.50 -1.00 -9.58
C PHE A 72 -1.72 -1.03 -11.08
N ALA A 73 -2.56 -0.13 -11.58
CA ALA A 73 -2.83 0.02 -13.01
C ALA A 73 -2.21 1.32 -13.53
N SER A 74 -1.48 1.21 -14.64
CA SER A 74 -0.98 2.38 -15.37
C SER A 74 -0.96 2.09 -16.87
N HIS A 75 -1.50 3.01 -17.65
CA HIS A 75 -1.69 2.87 -19.09
C HIS A 75 -2.35 1.52 -19.46
N ASN A 76 -1.58 0.60 -20.05
CA ASN A 76 -2.04 -0.74 -20.49
C ASN A 76 -1.46 -1.88 -19.63
N LYS A 77 -0.98 -1.57 -18.42
CA LYS A 77 -0.32 -2.54 -17.55
C LYS A 77 -0.98 -2.56 -16.18
N VAL A 78 -1.26 -3.78 -15.70
CA VAL A 78 -1.75 -4.03 -14.34
C VAL A 78 -0.72 -4.89 -13.64
N LEU A 79 -0.31 -4.45 -12.46
CA LEU A 79 0.65 -5.11 -11.59
C LEU A 79 -0.05 -5.52 -10.31
N GLU A 80 -0.07 -6.82 -10.06
CA GLU A 80 -0.59 -7.38 -8.81
C GLU A 80 0.47 -7.28 -7.70
N SER A 81 0.03 -7.04 -6.46
CA SER A 81 0.93 -7.14 -5.31
C SER A 81 1.41 -8.58 -5.12
N VAL A 82 2.69 -8.76 -4.87
CA VAL A 82 3.30 -10.03 -4.48
C VAL A 82 3.20 -10.23 -2.97
N GLU A 83 3.39 -9.14 -2.22
CA GLU A 83 3.40 -9.16 -0.77
C GLU A 83 2.79 -7.87 -0.22
N ILE A 84 2.07 -8.00 0.89
CA ILE A 84 1.49 -6.89 1.66
C ILE A 84 1.92 -7.12 3.11
N GLU A 85 2.79 -6.26 3.62
CA GLU A 85 3.27 -6.30 5.00
C GLU A 85 2.63 -5.14 5.78
N LEU A 86 1.92 -5.46 6.87
CA LEU A 86 1.43 -4.48 7.83
C LEU A 86 2.46 -4.34 8.97
N CYS A 87 2.97 -3.13 9.17
CA CYS A 87 3.85 -2.78 10.28
C CYS A 87 3.03 -1.97 11.30
N GLU A 88 2.44 -2.67 12.27
CA GLU A 88 1.51 -2.08 13.24
C GLU A 88 2.17 -0.99 14.12
N GLU A 89 3.43 -1.19 14.51
CA GLU A 89 4.16 -0.22 15.37
C GLU A 89 4.39 1.14 14.68
N ASP A 90 4.54 1.12 13.36
CA ASP A 90 4.79 2.31 12.54
C ASP A 90 3.51 2.82 11.85
N GLU A 91 2.39 2.12 12.02
CA GLU A 91 1.11 2.40 11.34
C GLU A 91 1.26 2.51 9.81
N ILE A 92 2.08 1.64 9.21
CA ILE A 92 2.29 1.59 7.76
C ILE A 92 1.95 0.22 7.16
N VAL A 93 1.61 0.24 5.87
CA VAL A 93 1.57 -0.92 5.01
C VAL A 93 2.62 -0.77 3.90
N VAL A 94 3.38 -1.83 3.68
CA VAL A 94 4.34 -1.96 2.57
C VAL A 94 3.76 -2.94 1.56
N VAL A 95 3.54 -2.47 0.33
CA VAL A 95 3.06 -3.27 -0.79
C VAL A 95 4.22 -3.50 -1.75
N GLU A 96 4.58 -4.75 -1.98
CA GLU A 96 5.64 -5.15 -2.92
C GLU A 96 5.05 -5.68 -4.23
N PHE A 97 5.63 -5.25 -5.34
CA PHE A 97 5.28 -5.68 -6.69
C PHE A 97 6.43 -6.50 -7.31
N LYS A 98 6.07 -7.41 -8.22
CA LYS A 98 7.04 -8.31 -8.89
C LYS A 98 8.08 -7.54 -9.72
N GLU A 99 7.68 -6.39 -10.24
CA GLU A 99 8.43 -5.56 -11.16
C GLU A 99 8.26 -4.08 -10.82
N SER A 100 9.16 -3.23 -11.33
CA SER A 100 9.13 -1.80 -11.02
C SER A 100 7.86 -1.15 -11.58
N LEU A 101 7.29 -0.26 -10.79
CA LEU A 101 6.15 0.56 -11.18
C LEU A 101 6.57 1.54 -12.29
N PRO A 102 5.78 1.68 -13.36
CA PRO A 102 6.07 2.64 -14.41
C PRO A 102 6.02 4.07 -13.83
N ILE A 103 7.00 4.89 -14.21
CA ILE A 103 7.04 6.32 -13.87
C ILE A 103 5.87 7.02 -14.54
N GLY A 104 5.21 7.91 -13.81
CA GLY A 104 4.02 8.62 -14.23
C GLY A 104 2.79 8.22 -13.42
N THR A 105 1.61 8.52 -13.96
CA THR A 105 0.34 8.35 -13.24
C THR A 105 -0.11 6.88 -13.29
N GLY A 106 -0.52 6.36 -12.13
CA GLY A 106 -1.22 5.09 -11.97
C GLY A 106 -2.30 5.18 -10.91
N PHE A 107 -3.08 4.11 -10.73
CA PHE A 107 -4.19 4.02 -9.79
C PHE A 107 -4.44 2.60 -9.27
#